data_AF-A0A960BEK5-F1
#
_entry.id   AF-A0A960BEK5-F1
#
_cell.length_a   1.000
_cell.length_b   1.000
_cell.length_c   1.000
_cell.angle_alpha   90.00
_cell.angle_beta   90.00
_cell.angle_gamma   90.00
#
_symmetry.space_group_name_H-M   'P 1'
#
loop_
_entity.id
_entity.type
_entity.pdbx_description
1 polymer ?
#
loop_
_entity_poly.entity_id
_entity_poly.type
_entity_poly.pdbx_seq_one_letter_code
_entity_poly.pdbx_strand_id
1 'polypeptide(L)'
;MLDDFYAKAIPALREIAPDKLVAFGPDVAKNDPPALPPGSSDQQPYTAAVPDPIPWPTENTVYAPHFYTKAFFNPGEESAGYPNIRPDDPDITLNMNNSLSEAKQFSAPLLLGEFGFTEKAAQYGATLDEFYRLADENVVSSAQWVWKENSQDAWGFYDFVDGQPVLREKAADETARAYPQAVSGRIKTVVFDPATGAVQVEFVYQDTGAPHQVFVPVTYGYSGGYTLTCDGEEVTGEALGDAGWLNVECGTDAGSEHTLTMAPKGE
;
A
#
# COMPACT_ATOMS: atom_id res chain seq x y z
N MET A 1 -20.10 4.35 -20.80
CA MET A 1 -19.59 4.78 -19.48
C MET A 1 -18.52 3.81 -19.02
N LEU A 2 -17.75 4.11 -17.98
CA LEU A 2 -16.62 3.28 -17.51
C LEU A 2 -17.05 1.83 -17.22
N ASP A 3 -18.21 1.65 -16.59
CA ASP A 3 -18.76 0.32 -16.30
C ASP A 3 -19.06 -0.50 -17.57
N ASP A 4 -19.58 0.13 -18.63
CA ASP A 4 -19.83 -0.54 -19.91
C ASP A 4 -18.54 -1.04 -20.56
N PHE A 5 -17.43 -0.33 -20.32
CA PHE A 5 -16.11 -0.75 -20.77
C PHE A 5 -15.66 -1.97 -19.97
N TYR A 6 -15.74 -1.94 -18.63
CA TYR A 6 -15.35 -3.07 -17.78
C TYR A 6 -16.21 -4.32 -18.02
N ALA A 7 -17.52 -4.17 -18.23
CA ALA A 7 -18.44 -5.25 -18.59
C ALA A 7 -18.04 -6.00 -19.87
N LYS A 8 -17.29 -5.36 -20.77
CA LYS A 8 -16.77 -5.98 -22.01
C LYS A 8 -15.33 -6.44 -21.87
N ALA A 9 -14.48 -5.62 -21.25
CA ALA A 9 -13.04 -5.85 -21.19
C ALA A 9 -12.68 -7.00 -20.23
N ILE A 10 -13.29 -7.06 -19.04
CA ILE A 10 -12.93 -8.04 -18.02
C ILE A 10 -13.22 -9.48 -18.50
N PRO A 11 -14.40 -9.81 -19.07
CA PRO A 11 -14.62 -11.14 -19.65
C PRO A 11 -13.63 -11.48 -20.77
N ALA A 12 -13.37 -10.53 -21.68
CA ALA A 12 -12.44 -10.75 -22.79
C ALA A 12 -11.00 -11.02 -22.32
N LEU A 13 -10.54 -10.32 -21.28
CA LEU A 13 -9.23 -10.56 -20.66
C LEU A 13 -9.17 -11.95 -20.00
N ARG A 14 -10.26 -12.38 -19.36
CA ARG A 14 -10.34 -13.70 -18.71
C ARG A 14 -10.29 -14.86 -19.70
N GLU A 15 -10.81 -14.69 -20.91
CA GLU A 15 -10.72 -15.72 -21.96
C GLU A 15 -9.27 -15.99 -22.40
N ILE A 16 -8.41 -14.97 -22.40
CA ILE A 16 -7.02 -15.08 -22.87
C ILE A 16 -6.00 -15.27 -21.74
N ALA A 17 -6.34 -14.86 -20.52
CA ALA A 17 -5.45 -14.88 -19.36
C ALA A 17 -6.22 -15.29 -18.07
N PRO A 18 -6.76 -16.53 -18.01
CA PRO A 18 -7.66 -16.96 -16.93
C PRO A 18 -6.99 -16.98 -15.54
N ASP A 19 -5.68 -17.15 -15.50
CA ASP A 19 -4.89 -17.26 -14.26
C ASP A 19 -4.29 -15.92 -13.81
N LYS A 20 -4.70 -14.80 -14.42
CA LYS A 20 -4.20 -13.46 -14.08
C LYS A 20 -5.26 -12.67 -13.32
N LEU A 21 -4.80 -11.87 -12.36
CA LEU A 21 -5.63 -10.85 -11.73
C LEU A 21 -5.89 -9.72 -12.72
N VAL A 22 -7.14 -9.25 -12.77
CA VAL A 22 -7.53 -8.07 -13.54
C VAL A 22 -7.79 -6.92 -12.57
N ALA A 23 -6.87 -5.95 -12.55
CA ALA A 23 -7.05 -4.72 -11.79
C ALA A 23 -7.97 -3.74 -12.54
N PHE A 24 -8.87 -3.09 -11.82
CA PHE A 24 -9.75 -2.04 -12.36
C PHE A 24 -9.86 -0.89 -11.35
N GLY A 25 -10.01 0.34 -11.86
CA GLY A 25 -10.08 1.54 -11.04
C GLY A 25 -11.43 2.25 -11.15
N PRO A 26 -11.74 3.18 -10.25
CA PRO A 26 -12.89 4.06 -10.39
C PRO A 26 -12.62 5.16 -11.43
N ASP A 27 -13.63 6.00 -11.67
CA ASP A 27 -13.42 7.25 -12.39
C ASP A 27 -12.39 8.13 -11.64
N VAL A 28 -11.50 8.78 -12.41
CA VAL A 28 -10.41 9.61 -11.86
C VAL A 28 -10.92 10.76 -11.00
N ALA A 29 -12.18 11.19 -11.19
CA ALA A 29 -12.81 12.22 -10.37
C ALA A 29 -12.84 11.90 -8.86
N LYS A 30 -12.72 10.62 -8.46
CA LYS A 30 -12.54 10.23 -7.04
C LYS A 30 -11.37 10.99 -6.38
N ASN A 31 -10.31 11.25 -7.13
CA ASN A 31 -9.08 11.85 -6.63
C ASN A 31 -9.13 13.38 -6.51
N ASP A 32 -10.10 14.03 -7.14
CA ASP A 32 -10.26 15.49 -7.12
C ASP A 32 -11.73 15.85 -6.86
N PRO A 33 -12.24 15.60 -5.63
CA PRO A 33 -13.64 15.90 -5.30
C PRO A 33 -14.06 17.36 -5.59
N PRO A 34 -13.21 18.39 -5.39
CA PRO A 34 -13.52 19.77 -5.76
C PRO A 34 -13.72 20.02 -7.27
N ALA A 35 -13.12 19.20 -8.16
CA ALA A 35 -13.27 19.36 -9.61
C ALA A 35 -14.64 18.92 -10.14
N LEU A 36 -15.48 18.30 -9.31
CA LEU A 36 -16.87 18.03 -9.66
C LEU A 36 -17.67 19.35 -9.64
N PRO A 37 -18.33 19.76 -10.74
CA PRO A 37 -19.13 20.99 -10.75
C PRO A 37 -20.15 21.00 -9.62
N PRO A 38 -20.39 22.13 -8.93
CA PRO A 38 -21.39 22.21 -7.86
C PRO A 38 -22.76 21.71 -8.33
N GLY A 39 -23.34 20.74 -7.62
CA GLY A 39 -24.63 20.12 -7.97
C GLY A 39 -24.58 19.10 -9.11
N SER A 40 -23.40 18.74 -9.62
CA SER A 40 -23.24 17.67 -10.62
C SER A 40 -23.26 16.27 -10.02
N SER A 41 -23.13 16.16 -8.70
CA SER A 41 -23.15 14.88 -7.99
C SER A 41 -23.54 15.04 -6.52
N ASP A 42 -24.31 14.06 -6.00
CA ASP A 42 -24.54 13.86 -4.55
C ASP A 42 -23.42 13.02 -3.90
N GLN A 43 -22.41 12.65 -4.69
CA GLN A 43 -21.32 11.75 -4.31
C GLN A 43 -20.42 12.41 -3.27
N GLN A 44 -20.19 11.69 -2.18
CA GLN A 44 -19.32 12.14 -1.10
C GLN A 44 -17.86 12.24 -1.59
N PRO A 45 -17.03 13.11 -0.98
CA PRO A 45 -15.62 13.20 -1.34
C PRO A 45 -14.90 11.85 -1.30
N TYR A 46 -14.01 11.62 -2.25
CA TYR A 46 -13.20 10.40 -2.36
C TYR A 46 -14.00 9.10 -2.44
N THR A 47 -15.21 9.16 -2.98
CA THR A 47 -16.01 7.95 -3.27
C THR A 47 -16.06 7.65 -4.76
N ALA A 48 -16.31 6.40 -5.11
CA ALA A 48 -16.65 5.94 -6.45
C ALA A 48 -18.12 5.51 -6.53
N ALA A 49 -18.71 5.63 -7.71
CA ALA A 49 -19.98 4.96 -8.00
C ALA A 49 -19.70 3.46 -8.17
N VAL A 50 -20.48 2.62 -7.48
CA VAL A 50 -20.41 1.16 -7.60
C VAL A 50 -21.72 0.67 -8.24
N PRO A 51 -21.69 0.00 -9.40
CA PRO A 51 -22.90 -0.52 -10.03
C PRO A 51 -23.49 -1.68 -9.20
N ASP A 52 -24.82 -1.67 -9.05
CA ASP A 52 -25.58 -2.78 -8.44
C ASP A 52 -26.74 -3.19 -9.40
N PRO A 53 -26.70 -4.40 -9.98
CA PRO A 53 -25.64 -5.41 -9.83
C PRO A 53 -24.35 -5.04 -10.60
N ILE A 54 -23.23 -5.60 -10.17
CA ILE A 54 -21.95 -5.49 -10.90
C ILE A 54 -22.09 -6.23 -12.26
N PRO A 55 -21.86 -5.57 -13.41
CA PRO A 55 -22.15 -6.14 -14.71
C PRO A 55 -21.01 -7.02 -15.28
N TRP A 56 -20.00 -7.36 -14.47
CA TRP A 56 -18.91 -8.27 -14.83
C TRP A 56 -18.63 -9.30 -13.74
N PRO A 57 -17.99 -10.45 -14.08
CA PRO A 57 -17.54 -11.42 -13.08
C PRO A 57 -16.46 -10.84 -12.16
N THR A 58 -16.61 -11.03 -10.84
CA THR A 58 -15.72 -10.42 -9.84
C THR A 58 -14.58 -11.33 -9.38
N GLU A 59 -14.60 -12.64 -9.67
CA GLU A 59 -13.49 -13.51 -9.25
C GLU A 59 -12.20 -13.05 -9.95
N ASN A 60 -11.02 -13.32 -9.39
CA ASN A 60 -9.72 -12.89 -9.96
C ASN A 60 -9.67 -11.40 -10.40
N THR A 61 -10.49 -10.53 -9.82
CA THR A 61 -10.39 -9.08 -10.01
C THR A 61 -9.79 -8.43 -8.77
N VAL A 62 -9.21 -7.25 -8.93
CA VAL A 62 -8.69 -6.42 -7.83
C VAL A 62 -9.19 -5.01 -8.04
N TYR A 63 -9.81 -4.43 -7.01
CA TYR A 63 -10.17 -3.02 -7.04
C TYR A 63 -8.93 -2.19 -6.75
N ALA A 64 -8.59 -1.30 -7.69
CA ALA A 64 -7.32 -0.58 -7.73
C ALA A 64 -7.51 0.95 -7.81
N PRO A 65 -8.13 1.60 -6.81
CA PRO A 65 -8.22 3.06 -6.79
C PRO A 65 -6.85 3.69 -6.54
N HIS A 66 -6.72 4.97 -6.90
CA HIS A 66 -5.59 5.77 -6.47
C HIS A 66 -5.95 6.44 -5.13
N PHE A 67 -4.96 6.60 -4.27
CA PHE A 67 -5.06 7.23 -2.98
C PHE A 67 -4.35 8.58 -3.04
N TYR A 68 -5.10 9.59 -3.44
CA TYR A 68 -4.65 10.97 -3.42
C TYR A 68 -5.60 11.81 -2.60
N THR A 69 -5.05 12.45 -1.58
CA THR A 69 -5.77 13.36 -0.68
C THR A 69 -5.10 14.72 -0.79
N LYS A 70 -5.81 15.70 -1.35
CA LYS A 70 -5.30 17.07 -1.56
C LYS A 70 -3.96 17.11 -2.32
N ALA A 71 -3.69 16.11 -3.17
CA ALA A 71 -2.42 16.00 -3.90
C ALA A 71 -2.45 16.68 -5.28
N PHE A 72 -3.65 16.90 -5.83
CA PHE A 72 -3.84 17.58 -7.11
C PHE A 72 -4.04 19.08 -6.87
N PHE A 73 -3.03 19.88 -7.19
CA PHE A 73 -3.18 21.33 -7.43
C PHE A 73 -3.02 21.58 -8.92
N ASN A 74 -3.58 22.70 -9.40
CA ASN A 74 -3.21 23.21 -10.71
C ASN A 74 -1.73 23.64 -10.68
N PRO A 75 -0.92 23.25 -11.68
CA PRO A 75 0.42 23.82 -11.88
C PRO A 75 0.32 25.36 -11.91
N GLY A 76 0.95 26.04 -10.94
CA GLY A 76 0.88 27.51 -10.79
C GLY A 76 0.35 28.01 -9.42
N GLU A 77 -0.11 27.14 -8.53
CA GLU A 77 -0.45 27.50 -7.13
C GLU A 77 0.79 27.52 -6.19
N GLU A 78 1.97 27.79 -6.75
CA GLU A 78 3.29 27.83 -6.08
C GLU A 78 3.36 28.73 -4.83
N SER A 79 2.40 29.64 -4.65
CA SER A 79 2.36 30.55 -3.50
C SER A 79 2.08 29.88 -2.15
N ALA A 80 1.56 28.65 -2.13
CA ALA A 80 1.21 27.93 -0.90
C ALA A 80 2.27 26.89 -0.44
N GLY A 81 3.28 26.60 -1.27
CA GLY A 81 4.15 25.43 -1.06
C GLY A 81 3.47 24.11 -1.42
N TYR A 82 4.25 23.03 -1.45
CA TYR A 82 3.82 21.63 -1.65
C TYR A 82 2.59 21.25 -0.79
N PRO A 83 1.87 20.14 -1.11
CA PRO A 83 0.69 19.75 -0.34
C PRO A 83 0.92 19.84 1.17
N ASN A 84 0.20 20.72 1.84
CA ASN A 84 0.24 20.85 3.29
C ASN A 84 -0.69 19.82 3.94
N ILE A 85 -0.62 18.59 3.43
CA ILE A 85 -1.27 17.46 4.07
C ILE A 85 -0.54 17.15 5.37
N ARG A 86 -1.31 16.73 6.36
CA ARG A 86 -0.83 16.44 7.70
C ARG A 86 -1.23 15.01 8.05
N PRO A 87 -0.48 14.34 8.95
CA PRO A 87 -0.88 13.02 9.44
C PRO A 87 -2.27 13.01 10.10
N ASP A 88 -2.72 14.13 10.66
CA ASP A 88 -4.03 14.26 11.30
C ASP A 88 -5.15 14.71 10.33
N ASP A 89 -4.90 14.70 9.01
CA ASP A 89 -5.89 15.13 8.03
C ASP A 89 -7.02 14.09 7.90
N PRO A 90 -8.29 14.45 8.20
CA PRO A 90 -9.40 13.50 8.19
C PRO A 90 -9.67 12.89 6.80
N ASP A 91 -9.20 13.55 5.73
CA ASP A 91 -9.36 13.04 4.36
C ASP A 91 -8.57 11.75 4.11
N ILE A 92 -7.46 11.52 4.83
CA ILE A 92 -6.68 10.28 4.73
C ILE A 92 -7.53 9.09 5.20
N THR A 93 -8.08 9.20 6.41
CA THR A 93 -8.95 8.17 6.98
C THR A 93 -10.23 8.01 6.15
N LEU A 94 -10.83 9.10 5.68
CA LEU A 94 -12.03 9.07 4.84
C LEU A 94 -11.79 8.33 3.53
N ASN A 95 -10.71 8.65 2.80
CA ASN A 95 -10.39 8.00 1.52
C ASN A 95 -10.09 6.50 1.71
N MET A 96 -9.38 6.13 2.77
CA MET A 96 -9.13 4.71 3.10
C MET A 96 -10.44 3.96 3.34
N ASN A 97 -11.31 4.49 4.21
CA ASN A 97 -12.60 3.87 4.54
C ASN A 97 -13.51 3.73 3.32
N ASN A 98 -13.55 4.74 2.45
CA ASN A 98 -14.31 4.69 1.22
C ASN A 98 -13.77 3.62 0.27
N SER A 99 -12.44 3.55 0.09
CA SER A 99 -11.79 2.56 -0.76
C SER A 99 -12.01 1.12 -0.26
N LEU A 100 -12.00 0.89 1.06
CA LEU A 100 -12.35 -0.39 1.68
C LEU A 100 -13.83 -0.76 1.45
N SER A 101 -14.72 0.22 1.65
CA SER A 101 -16.17 0.02 1.43
C SER A 101 -16.46 -0.32 -0.03
N GLU A 102 -15.82 0.36 -0.96
CA GLU A 102 -15.95 0.12 -2.40
C GLU A 102 -15.41 -1.26 -2.78
N ALA A 103 -14.21 -1.63 -2.34
CA ALA A 103 -13.63 -2.96 -2.58
C ALA A 103 -14.59 -4.08 -2.11
N LYS A 104 -15.20 -3.90 -0.94
CA LYS A 104 -16.21 -4.81 -0.41
C LYS A 104 -17.47 -4.86 -1.28
N GLN A 105 -17.98 -3.71 -1.73
CA GLN A 105 -19.15 -3.67 -2.63
C GLN A 105 -18.84 -4.34 -3.96
N PHE A 106 -17.65 -4.13 -4.52
CA PHE A 106 -17.16 -4.81 -5.71
C PHE A 106 -16.84 -6.30 -5.50
N SER A 107 -16.86 -6.79 -4.26
CA SER A 107 -16.44 -8.15 -3.90
C SER A 107 -15.02 -8.50 -4.40
N ALA A 108 -14.10 -7.54 -4.30
CA ALA A 108 -12.72 -7.68 -4.77
C ALA A 108 -11.72 -7.28 -3.65
N PRO A 109 -10.51 -7.85 -3.63
CA PRO A 109 -9.41 -7.32 -2.83
C PRO A 109 -9.08 -5.88 -3.21
N LEU A 110 -8.53 -5.12 -2.25
CA LEU A 110 -8.09 -3.74 -2.46
C LEU A 110 -6.57 -3.68 -2.70
N LEU A 111 -6.18 -3.00 -3.77
CA LEU A 111 -4.82 -2.52 -4.02
C LEU A 111 -4.90 -1.00 -4.17
N LEU A 112 -4.20 -0.22 -3.37
CA LEU A 112 -4.05 1.21 -3.65
C LEU A 112 -3.05 1.36 -4.80
N GLY A 113 -3.57 1.42 -6.02
CA GLY A 113 -2.80 1.27 -7.27
C GLY A 113 -1.80 2.39 -7.49
N GLU A 114 -2.07 3.57 -6.95
CA GLU A 114 -1.14 4.68 -6.86
C GLU A 114 -1.41 5.45 -5.56
N PHE A 115 -0.37 5.90 -4.89
CA PHE A 115 -0.46 6.92 -3.85
C PHE A 115 0.86 7.71 -3.84
N GLY A 116 0.89 8.90 -3.27
CA GLY A 116 2.16 9.59 -3.14
C GLY A 116 2.06 10.90 -2.37
N PHE A 117 3.12 11.18 -1.64
CA PHE A 117 3.39 12.46 -1.01
C PHE A 117 4.80 12.89 -1.44
N THR A 118 5.08 14.18 -1.45
CA THR A 118 6.41 14.71 -1.79
C THR A 118 7.25 14.90 -0.54
N GLU A 119 8.52 14.51 -0.58
CA GLU A 119 9.46 14.68 0.54
C GLU A 119 9.78 16.14 0.89
N LYS A 120 9.37 17.06 0.01
CA LYS A 120 9.45 18.51 0.20
C LYS A 120 8.34 19.06 1.11
N ALA A 121 7.29 18.28 1.36
CA ALA A 121 6.29 18.61 2.37
C ALA A 121 6.91 18.51 3.77
N ALA A 122 6.61 19.50 4.63
CA ALA A 122 7.22 19.58 5.96
C ALA A 122 6.92 18.37 6.86
N GLN A 123 5.80 17.68 6.61
CA GLN A 123 5.33 16.52 7.38
C GLN A 123 5.28 15.24 6.53
N TYR A 124 6.14 15.12 5.52
CA TYR A 124 6.18 13.98 4.61
C TYR A 124 6.22 12.62 5.34
N GLY A 125 7.29 12.32 6.09
CA GLY A 125 7.43 11.05 6.82
C GLY A 125 6.27 10.74 7.74
N ALA A 126 5.82 11.72 8.56
CA ALA A 126 4.68 11.52 9.45
C ALA A 126 3.37 11.22 8.69
N THR A 127 3.15 11.86 7.55
CA THR A 127 1.97 11.59 6.70
C THR A 127 2.07 10.22 6.02
N LEU A 128 3.27 9.84 5.59
CA LEU A 128 3.55 8.53 5.02
C LEU A 128 3.33 7.41 6.05
N ASP A 129 3.80 7.61 7.28
CA ASP A 129 3.57 6.71 8.40
C ASP A 129 2.08 6.54 8.70
N GLU A 130 1.29 7.60 8.68
CA GLU A 130 -0.16 7.51 8.88
C GLU A 130 -0.84 6.72 7.76
N PHE A 131 -0.49 6.99 6.51
CA PHE A 131 -0.99 6.23 5.36
C PHE A 131 -0.68 4.74 5.54
N TYR A 132 0.57 4.42 5.85
CA TYR A 132 1.00 3.05 5.99
C TYR A 132 0.41 2.36 7.22
N ARG A 133 0.23 3.06 8.34
CA ARG A 133 -0.48 2.55 9.52
C ARG A 133 -1.89 2.10 9.13
N LEU A 134 -2.63 2.93 8.39
CA LEU A 134 -3.97 2.58 7.91
C LEU A 134 -3.94 1.42 6.91
N ALA A 135 -2.93 1.35 6.03
CA ALA A 135 -2.77 0.25 5.08
C ALA A 135 -2.49 -1.07 5.81
N ASP A 136 -1.57 -1.07 6.79
CA ASP A 136 -1.18 -2.22 7.58
C ASP A 136 -2.34 -2.75 8.45
N GLU A 137 -3.08 -1.84 9.11
CA GLU A 137 -4.27 -2.18 9.91
C GLU A 137 -5.36 -2.88 9.09
N ASN A 138 -5.44 -2.56 7.80
CA ASN A 138 -6.45 -3.12 6.89
C ASN A 138 -5.88 -4.17 5.93
N VAL A 139 -4.59 -4.51 6.05
CA VAL A 139 -3.87 -5.46 5.19
C VAL A 139 -4.01 -5.09 3.70
N VAL A 140 -3.83 -3.81 3.40
CA VAL A 140 -3.99 -3.23 2.05
C VAL A 140 -2.63 -3.11 1.38
N SER A 141 -2.50 -3.68 0.17
CA SER A 141 -1.32 -3.45 -0.67
C SER A 141 -1.38 -2.07 -1.31
N SER A 142 -0.22 -1.47 -1.58
CA SER A 142 -0.11 -0.15 -2.19
C SER A 142 1.08 -0.05 -3.13
N ALA A 143 0.99 0.83 -4.13
CA ALA A 143 2.11 1.17 -5.01
C ALA A 143 2.37 2.69 -4.98
N GLN A 144 3.56 3.08 -4.53
CA GLN A 144 3.94 4.47 -4.44
C GLN A 144 4.26 5.04 -5.83
N TRP A 145 3.57 6.13 -6.17
CA TRP A 145 3.90 6.99 -7.28
C TRP A 145 5.03 7.95 -6.86
N VAL A 146 6.23 7.84 -7.42
CA VAL A 146 6.67 6.95 -8.51
C VAL A 146 8.10 6.50 -8.26
N TRP A 147 8.52 5.40 -8.87
CA TRP A 147 9.90 4.93 -8.70
C TRP A 147 10.93 5.99 -9.16
N LYS A 148 10.92 6.33 -10.44
CA LYS A 148 11.81 7.32 -11.06
C LYS A 148 10.99 8.28 -11.90
N GLU A 149 11.27 9.57 -11.75
CA GLU A 149 10.68 10.61 -12.58
C GLU A 149 11.71 11.67 -12.93
N ASN A 150 11.74 12.05 -14.21
CA ASN A 150 12.50 13.18 -14.69
C ASN A 150 11.52 14.29 -15.11
N SER A 151 10.71 14.72 -14.14
CA SER A 151 9.64 15.72 -14.28
C SER A 151 9.59 16.66 -13.06
N GLN A 152 8.62 17.56 -13.03
CA GLN A 152 8.73 18.87 -12.38
C GLN A 152 8.81 18.88 -10.83
N ASP A 153 8.50 17.81 -10.09
CA ASP A 153 8.08 18.02 -8.69
C ASP A 153 8.59 17.09 -7.59
N ALA A 154 9.51 16.17 -7.87
CA ALA A 154 10.15 15.37 -6.83
C ALA A 154 9.17 14.55 -5.96
N TRP A 155 8.32 13.77 -6.61
CA TRP A 155 7.44 12.76 -6.02
C TRP A 155 8.15 11.43 -5.78
N GLY A 156 9.07 11.07 -6.69
CA GLY A 156 9.69 9.75 -6.66
C GLY A 156 10.90 9.59 -5.76
N PHE A 157 11.59 8.45 -5.89
CA PHE A 157 12.78 8.13 -5.10
C PHE A 157 14.07 8.69 -5.68
N TYR A 158 14.04 9.31 -6.87
CA TYR A 158 15.24 9.72 -7.56
C TYR A 158 15.15 11.16 -8.08
N ASP A 159 16.24 11.90 -7.87
CA ASP A 159 16.60 13.07 -8.67
C ASP A 159 17.35 12.67 -9.92
N PHE A 160 17.51 13.61 -10.85
CA PHE A 160 18.34 13.44 -12.04
C PHE A 160 19.44 14.50 -12.09
N VAL A 161 20.69 14.06 -11.95
CA VAL A 161 21.90 14.91 -12.06
C VAL A 161 22.67 14.44 -13.29
N ASP A 162 22.93 15.34 -14.24
CA ASP A 162 23.59 15.03 -15.52
C ASP A 162 22.94 13.83 -16.26
N GLY A 163 21.62 13.71 -16.15
CA GLY A 163 20.85 12.62 -16.76
C GLY A 163 20.97 11.26 -16.06
N GLN A 164 21.65 11.19 -14.91
CA GLN A 164 21.76 9.97 -14.10
C GLN A 164 20.84 10.03 -12.87
N PRO A 165 20.13 8.92 -12.54
CA PRO A 165 19.28 8.87 -11.37
C PRO A 165 20.13 8.86 -10.09
N VAL A 166 19.85 9.78 -9.18
CA VAL A 166 20.47 9.86 -7.85
C VAL A 166 19.39 9.61 -6.80
N LEU A 167 19.60 8.62 -5.93
CA LEU A 167 18.61 8.25 -4.92
C LEU A 167 18.40 9.41 -3.93
N ARG A 168 17.15 9.69 -3.60
CA ARG A 168 16.75 10.56 -2.50
C ARG A 168 16.74 9.71 -1.23
N GLU A 169 17.82 9.80 -0.47
CA GLU A 169 18.01 8.97 0.73
C GLU A 169 16.87 9.15 1.73
N LYS A 170 16.33 10.36 1.89
CA LYS A 170 15.20 10.61 2.79
C LYS A 170 13.93 9.87 2.34
N ALA A 171 13.51 10.02 1.08
CA ALA A 171 12.35 9.28 0.56
C ALA A 171 12.55 7.76 0.65
N ALA A 172 13.77 7.26 0.39
CA ALA A 172 14.08 5.84 0.50
C ALA A 172 13.99 5.34 1.95
N ASP A 173 14.61 6.05 2.90
CA ASP A 173 14.62 5.74 4.34
C ASP A 173 13.21 5.76 4.93
N GLU A 174 12.45 6.83 4.70
CA GLU A 174 11.09 6.99 5.25
C GLU A 174 10.07 6.02 4.62
N THR A 175 10.37 5.43 3.45
CA THR A 175 9.51 4.42 2.83
C THR A 175 9.93 2.97 3.16
N ALA A 176 11.21 2.74 3.44
CA ALA A 176 11.73 1.39 3.64
C ALA A 176 11.24 0.82 4.98
N ARG A 177 10.30 -0.13 4.91
CA ARG A 177 9.68 -0.75 6.08
C ARG A 177 9.86 -2.26 6.02
N ALA A 178 9.98 -2.89 7.18
CA ALA A 178 9.83 -4.33 7.28
C ALA A 178 8.35 -4.71 7.12
N TYR A 179 8.05 -5.73 6.32
CA TYR A 179 6.67 -6.16 6.11
C TYR A 179 6.58 -7.64 5.69
N PRO A 180 5.46 -8.32 5.99
CA PRO A 180 5.21 -9.65 5.46
C PRO A 180 4.94 -9.61 3.96
N GLN A 181 5.77 -10.31 3.17
CA GLN A 181 5.55 -10.49 1.73
C GLN A 181 4.58 -11.65 1.44
N ALA A 182 4.66 -12.71 2.24
CA ALA A 182 3.74 -13.84 2.17
C ALA A 182 3.58 -14.46 3.56
N VAL A 183 2.35 -14.85 3.90
CA VAL A 183 2.02 -15.51 5.16
C VAL A 183 1.23 -16.76 4.87
N SER A 184 1.64 -17.88 5.45
CA SER A 184 0.92 -19.16 5.43
C SER A 184 -0.27 -19.10 6.37
N GLY A 185 -1.33 -18.44 5.90
CA GLY A 185 -2.51 -18.17 6.69
C GLY A 185 -3.25 -16.93 6.26
N ARG A 186 -4.13 -16.46 7.13
CA ARG A 186 -4.86 -15.21 6.95
C ARG A 186 -4.31 -14.16 7.91
N ILE A 187 -3.69 -13.12 7.36
CA ILE A 187 -3.26 -11.95 8.13
C ILE A 187 -4.49 -11.27 8.75
N LYS A 188 -4.36 -10.91 10.02
CA LYS A 188 -5.36 -10.22 10.82
C LYS A 188 -5.01 -8.75 10.95
N THR A 189 -3.76 -8.49 11.32
CA THR A 189 -3.20 -7.15 11.50
C THR A 189 -1.72 -7.18 11.15
N VAL A 190 -1.21 -6.05 10.68
CA VAL A 190 0.22 -5.75 10.62
C VAL A 190 0.42 -4.47 11.42
N VAL A 191 1.45 -4.41 12.23
CA VAL A 191 1.84 -3.21 12.97
C VAL A 191 3.33 -3.02 12.79
N PHE A 192 3.71 -1.90 12.18
CA PHE A 192 5.10 -1.46 12.11
C PHE A 192 5.28 -0.22 12.98
N ASP A 193 6.28 -0.24 13.86
CA ASP A 193 6.66 0.88 14.69
C ASP A 193 7.82 1.64 14.03
N PRO A 194 7.58 2.84 13.45
CA PRO A 194 8.63 3.60 12.79
C PRO A 194 9.73 4.09 13.75
N ALA A 195 9.48 4.15 15.07
CA ALA A 195 10.48 4.57 16.04
C ALA A 195 11.51 3.47 16.34
N THR A 196 11.11 2.20 16.26
CA THR A 196 11.97 1.04 16.58
C THR A 196 12.31 0.20 15.36
N GLY A 197 11.62 0.39 14.24
CA GLY A 197 11.68 -0.45 13.06
C GLY A 197 11.00 -1.81 13.24
N ALA A 198 10.41 -2.11 14.40
CA ALA A 198 9.81 -3.42 14.65
C ALA A 198 8.52 -3.61 13.85
N VAL A 199 8.35 -4.79 13.26
CA VAL A 199 7.09 -5.24 12.64
C VAL A 199 6.52 -6.43 13.40
N GLN A 200 5.22 -6.39 13.65
CA GLN A 200 4.43 -7.47 14.21
C GLN A 200 3.32 -7.85 13.23
N VAL A 201 3.15 -9.15 13.02
CA VAL A 201 2.14 -9.73 12.12
C VAL A 201 1.31 -10.73 12.91
N GLU A 202 0.03 -10.45 13.06
CA GLU A 202 -0.93 -11.39 13.62
C GLU A 202 -1.63 -12.13 12.49
N PHE A 203 -1.74 -13.44 12.58
CA PHE A 203 -2.36 -14.25 11.54
C PHE A 203 -3.02 -15.50 12.09
N VAL A 204 -4.02 -16.01 11.38
CA VAL A 204 -4.58 -17.36 11.58
C VAL A 204 -3.82 -18.30 10.66
N TYR A 205 -3.06 -19.24 11.22
CA TYR A 205 -2.21 -20.14 10.45
C TYR A 205 -3.02 -21.08 9.56
N GLN A 206 -2.50 -21.33 8.37
CA GLN A 206 -2.95 -22.38 7.46
C GLN A 206 -1.74 -23.11 6.92
N ASP A 207 -1.78 -24.44 6.93
CA ASP A 207 -0.73 -25.24 6.32
C ASP A 207 -0.84 -25.16 4.79
N THR A 208 0.00 -24.30 4.21
CA THR A 208 0.16 -24.14 2.76
C THR A 208 1.33 -24.96 2.21
N GLY A 209 2.11 -25.61 3.09
CA GLY A 209 3.38 -26.25 2.75
C GLY A 209 4.53 -25.29 2.44
N ALA A 210 4.38 -23.98 2.69
CA ALA A 210 5.40 -22.96 2.47
C ALA A 210 5.69 -22.15 3.76
N PRO A 211 6.92 -21.65 3.94
CA PRO A 211 7.23 -20.74 5.03
C PRO A 211 6.62 -19.35 4.81
N HIS A 212 6.60 -18.53 5.86
CA HIS A 212 6.33 -17.09 5.73
C HIS A 212 7.52 -16.39 5.09
N GLN A 213 7.27 -15.34 4.31
CA GLN A 213 8.29 -14.45 3.77
C GLN A 213 8.16 -13.06 4.37
N VAL A 214 9.27 -12.53 4.85
CA VAL A 214 9.35 -11.19 5.43
C VAL A 214 10.47 -10.42 4.74
N PHE A 215 10.18 -9.18 4.33
CA PHE A 215 11.19 -8.26 3.80
C PHE A 215 11.92 -7.54 4.94
N VAL A 216 13.24 -7.44 4.83
CA VAL A 216 14.15 -6.80 5.79
C VAL A 216 14.88 -5.63 5.13
N PRO A 217 14.60 -4.37 5.51
CA PRO A 217 15.30 -3.22 4.95
C PRO A 217 16.70 -3.05 5.58
N VAL A 218 17.66 -3.91 5.22
CA VAL A 218 19.02 -3.95 5.81
C VAL A 218 19.71 -2.59 5.83
N THR A 219 19.59 -1.83 4.74
CA THR A 219 20.21 -0.50 4.62
C THR A 219 19.52 0.56 5.49
N TYR A 220 18.23 0.40 5.78
CA TYR A 220 17.38 1.39 6.42
C TYR A 220 16.84 0.84 7.76
N GLY A 221 17.75 0.70 8.73
CA GLY A 221 17.41 0.34 10.12
C GLY A 221 17.78 -1.07 10.57
N TYR A 222 18.33 -1.92 9.70
CA TYR A 222 18.66 -3.33 10.03
C TYR A 222 20.12 -3.73 9.77
N SER A 223 21.03 -2.76 9.72
CA SER A 223 22.45 -2.99 9.42
C SER A 223 23.17 -3.85 10.47
N GLY A 224 22.74 -3.77 11.74
CA GLY A 224 23.18 -4.63 12.85
C GLY A 224 22.54 -6.03 12.86
N GLY A 225 21.66 -6.32 11.90
CA GLY A 225 20.86 -7.54 11.83
C GLY A 225 19.51 -7.40 12.52
N TYR A 226 18.82 -8.53 12.69
CA TYR A 226 17.45 -8.61 13.21
C TYR A 226 17.30 -9.74 14.23
N THR A 227 16.24 -9.65 15.04
CA THR A 227 15.67 -10.73 15.83
C THR A 227 14.31 -11.13 15.26
N LEU A 228 13.97 -12.41 15.38
CA LEU A 228 12.68 -12.96 14.99
C LEU A 228 12.08 -13.71 16.17
N THR A 229 10.80 -13.48 16.45
CA THR A 229 10.06 -14.28 17.42
C THR A 229 8.74 -14.77 16.84
N CYS A 230 8.35 -15.99 17.21
CA CYS A 230 7.03 -16.55 16.98
C CYS A 230 6.37 -16.77 18.34
N ASP A 231 5.24 -16.13 18.59
CA ASP A 231 4.53 -16.15 19.88
C ASP A 231 5.42 -15.79 21.08
N GLY A 232 6.40 -14.91 20.85
CA GLY A 232 7.38 -14.46 21.85
C GLY A 232 8.59 -15.38 22.02
N GLU A 233 8.62 -16.55 21.38
CA GLU A 233 9.79 -17.45 21.37
C GLU A 233 10.72 -17.10 20.20
N GLU A 234 12.04 -17.05 20.44
CA GLU A 234 13.01 -16.76 19.40
C GLU A 234 13.01 -17.88 18.34
N VAL A 235 12.90 -17.48 17.07
CA VAL A 235 12.97 -18.38 15.92
C VAL A 235 14.10 -17.96 14.99
N THR A 236 14.61 -18.90 14.21
CA THR A 236 15.64 -18.62 13.20
C THR A 236 15.00 -18.66 11.82
N GLY A 237 15.16 -17.57 11.05
CA GLY A 237 14.83 -17.58 9.63
C GLY A 237 15.94 -18.24 8.81
N GLU A 238 15.65 -18.56 7.55
CA GLU A 238 16.68 -18.88 6.58
C GLU A 238 17.63 -17.68 6.35
N ALA A 239 18.75 -17.94 5.67
CA ALA A 239 19.65 -16.87 5.28
C ALA A 239 18.91 -15.81 4.44
N LEU A 240 19.18 -14.54 4.73
CA LEU A 240 18.60 -13.43 3.97
C LEU A 240 19.01 -13.55 2.51
N GLY A 241 18.02 -13.57 1.61
CA GLY A 241 18.26 -13.61 0.17
C GLY A 241 18.77 -12.27 -0.36
N ASP A 242 19.38 -12.29 -1.55
CA ASP A 242 19.93 -11.10 -2.22
C ASP A 242 18.88 -10.00 -2.47
N ALA A 243 17.61 -10.37 -2.51
CA ALA A 243 16.49 -9.45 -2.69
C ALA A 243 15.94 -8.86 -1.38
N GLY A 244 16.57 -9.17 -0.24
CA GLY A 244 16.23 -8.58 1.06
C GLY A 244 15.07 -9.25 1.78
N TRP A 245 14.64 -10.45 1.39
CA TRP A 245 13.65 -11.23 2.13
C TRP A 245 14.24 -12.50 2.74
N LEU A 246 13.61 -12.96 3.82
CA LEU A 246 13.92 -14.23 4.49
C LEU A 246 12.67 -15.10 4.60
N ASN A 247 12.87 -16.41 4.63
CA ASN A 247 11.84 -17.38 4.97
C ASN A 247 11.87 -17.66 6.48
N VAL A 248 10.71 -17.75 7.13
CA VAL A 248 10.60 -18.06 8.56
C VAL A 248 9.42 -18.98 8.83
N GLU A 249 9.65 -19.98 9.68
CA GLU A 249 8.61 -20.86 10.19
C GLU A 249 7.98 -20.24 11.44
N CYS A 250 6.66 -20.12 11.45
CA CYS A 250 5.89 -19.68 12.61
C CYS A 250 4.46 -20.21 12.51
N GLY A 251 3.98 -20.86 13.58
CA GLY A 251 2.72 -21.58 13.59
C GLY A 251 2.84 -23.02 13.09
N THR A 252 2.07 -23.91 13.71
CA THR A 252 2.09 -25.36 13.42
C THR A 252 0.70 -25.98 13.40
N ASP A 253 -0.27 -25.37 14.09
CA ASP A 253 -1.63 -25.87 14.19
C ASP A 253 -2.57 -25.09 13.26
N ALA A 254 -3.09 -25.73 12.21
CA ALA A 254 -3.98 -25.06 11.27
C ALA A 254 -5.22 -24.50 12.00
N GLY A 255 -5.49 -23.20 11.82
CA GLY A 255 -6.60 -22.48 12.44
C GLY A 255 -6.29 -21.81 13.77
N SER A 256 -5.09 -21.97 14.36
CA SER A 256 -4.68 -21.17 15.52
C SER A 256 -4.17 -19.78 15.11
N GLU A 257 -4.32 -18.83 16.03
CA GLU A 257 -3.74 -17.50 15.91
C GLU A 257 -2.30 -17.52 16.40
N HIS A 258 -1.43 -16.84 15.65
CA HIS A 258 -0.01 -16.71 15.93
C HIS A 258 0.45 -15.27 15.70
N THR A 259 1.56 -14.92 16.34
CA THR A 259 2.20 -13.61 16.20
C THR A 259 3.65 -13.78 15.78
N LEU A 260 3.99 -13.32 14.58
CA LEU A 260 5.37 -13.22 14.10
C LEU A 260 5.86 -11.79 14.33
N THR A 261 6.98 -11.63 15.03
CA THR A 261 7.60 -10.32 15.25
C THR A 261 9.01 -10.31 14.69
N MET A 262 9.38 -9.22 14.03
CA MET A 262 10.75 -8.94 13.60
C MET A 262 11.17 -7.57 14.09
N ALA A 263 12.35 -7.46 14.71
CA ALA A 263 12.90 -6.18 15.16
C ALA A 263 14.39 -6.07 14.80
N PRO A 264 14.91 -4.85 14.58
CA PRO A 264 16.35 -4.63 14.51
C PRO A 264 17.05 -5.13 15.78
N LYS A 265 18.25 -5.69 15.63
CA LYS A 265 19.12 -5.89 16.80
C LYS A 265 19.57 -4.52 17.29
N GLY A 266 19.34 -4.23 18.58
CA GLY A 266 19.87 -3.02 19.20
C GLY A 266 21.39 -2.94 19.02
N GLU A 267 21.89 -1.76 18.68
CA GLU A 267 23.33 -1.46 18.60
C GLU A 267 24.04 -1.62 19.96
#